data_AF-A0A815TFU7-F1
#
_entry.id   AF-A0A815TFU7-F1
#
_cell.length_a   1.000
_cell.length_b   1.000
_cell.length_c   1.000
_cell.angle_alpha   90.00
_cell.angle_beta   90.00
_cell.angle_gamma   90.00
#
_symmetry.space_group_name_H-M   'P 1'
#
loop_
_entity.id
_entity.type
_entity.pdbx_description
1 polymer ?
#
loop_
_entity_poly.entity_id
_entity_poly.type
_entity_poly.pdbx_seq_one_letter_code
_entity_poly.pdbx_strand_id
1 'polypeptide(L)'
;HQSNLTAISQYNYLCKQYHLQDENTVKCIKATIENYWRTRIQPLFDPYSDRYSNYVIDIGLIENKTTNRYDCIVIELNPFERTTHPSLFDWIKDADQLKGETNQLEIRVQTDYYPYIEDYIEFLLEVNHCIRVNEGSSDRPDTKPYFMFLDQIKTQLSS
;
A
#
# COMPACT_ATOMS: atom_id res chain seq x y z
N HIS A 1 12.43 -5.90 -13.32
CA HIS A 1 13.84 -6.35 -13.35
C HIS A 1 14.16 -6.90 -14.73
N GLN A 2 15.31 -6.56 -15.31
CA GLN A 2 15.73 -6.92 -16.68
C GLN A 2 14.62 -6.73 -17.73
N SER A 3 13.96 -5.57 -17.73
CA SER A 3 12.82 -5.28 -18.62
C SER A 3 11.67 -6.29 -18.51
N ASN A 4 11.46 -6.90 -17.34
CA ASN A 4 10.30 -7.71 -17.01
C ASN A 4 9.55 -7.14 -15.80
N LEU A 5 8.21 -7.16 -15.85
CA LEU A 5 7.34 -6.90 -14.70
C LEU A 5 7.25 -8.18 -13.87
N THR A 6 7.79 -8.15 -12.65
CA THR A 6 7.98 -9.35 -11.82
C THR A 6 7.08 -9.37 -10.59
N ALA A 7 6.81 -8.22 -9.98
CA ALA A 7 6.05 -8.13 -8.75
C ALA A 7 5.20 -6.84 -8.70
N ILE A 8 4.03 -6.93 -8.06
CA ILE A 8 3.13 -5.81 -7.78
C ILE A 8 2.74 -5.88 -6.30
N SER A 9 2.84 -4.75 -5.59
CA SER A 9 2.38 -4.65 -4.20
C SER A 9 1.38 -3.53 -4.07
N GLN A 10 0.40 -3.69 -3.17
CA GLN A 10 -0.32 -2.56 -2.61
C GLN A 10 0.68 -1.56 -1.99
N TYR A 11 0.55 -0.28 -2.33
CA TYR A 11 1.46 0.77 -1.84
C TYR A 11 1.30 1.02 -0.34
N ASN A 12 0.08 1.35 0.12
CA ASN A 12 -0.20 1.47 1.54
C ASN A 12 -0.42 0.09 2.15
N TYR A 13 0.68 -0.63 2.39
CA TYR A 13 0.69 -2.00 2.91
C TYR A 13 0.26 -2.13 4.38
N LEU A 14 0.14 -1.01 5.11
CA LEU A 14 -0.26 -1.01 6.52
C LEU A 14 -1.76 -1.21 6.73
N CYS A 15 -2.56 -0.93 5.69
CA CYS A 15 -4.02 -0.93 5.80
C CYS A 15 -4.65 -1.99 4.91
N LYS A 16 -5.52 -2.81 5.51
CA LYS A 16 -6.46 -3.63 4.76
C LYS A 16 -7.45 -2.72 4.01
N GLN A 17 -7.54 -2.87 2.69
CA GLN A 17 -8.52 -2.16 1.86
C GLN A 17 -9.59 -3.15 1.40
N TYR A 18 -10.85 -2.90 1.77
CA TYR A 18 -11.95 -3.84 1.55
C TYR A 18 -12.15 -4.25 0.08
N HIS A 19 -12.01 -3.30 -0.85
CA HIS A 19 -12.16 -3.59 -2.28
C HIS A 19 -11.02 -4.47 -2.82
N LEU A 20 -9.84 -4.49 -2.17
CA LEU A 20 -8.73 -5.38 -2.53
C LEU A 20 -8.84 -6.79 -1.92
N GLN A 21 -9.91 -7.07 -1.18
CA GLN A 21 -10.15 -8.40 -0.61
C GLN A 21 -10.94 -9.33 -1.55
N ASP A 22 -11.50 -8.78 -2.63
CA ASP A 22 -12.15 -9.56 -3.68
C ASP A 22 -11.13 -10.04 -4.71
N GLU A 23 -11.00 -11.35 -4.88
CA GLU A 23 -10.01 -11.95 -5.78
C GLU A 23 -10.18 -11.51 -7.24
N ASN A 24 -11.42 -11.30 -7.68
CA ASN A 24 -11.69 -10.87 -9.06
C ASN A 24 -11.20 -9.44 -9.29
N THR A 25 -11.38 -8.57 -8.31
CA THR A 25 -10.86 -7.20 -8.29
C THR A 25 -9.33 -7.22 -8.36
N VAL A 26 -8.66 -8.02 -7.54
CA VAL A 26 -7.20 -8.16 -7.56
C VAL A 26 -6.68 -8.69 -8.90
N LYS A 27 -7.35 -9.69 -9.49
CA LYS A 27 -7.01 -10.22 -10.83
C LYS A 27 -7.20 -9.15 -11.92
N CYS A 28 -8.28 -8.37 -11.85
CA CYS A 28 -8.54 -7.28 -12.79
C CYS A 28 -7.47 -6.19 -12.70
N ILE A 29 -7.09 -5.79 -11.49
CA ILE A 29 -6.04 -4.80 -11.22
C ILE A 29 -4.69 -5.30 -11.76
N LYS A 30 -4.31 -6.54 -11.46
CA LYS A 30 -3.08 -7.16 -11.96
C LYS A 30 -3.00 -7.10 -13.48
N ALA A 31 -4.06 -7.55 -14.17
CA ALA A 31 -4.12 -7.52 -15.63
C ALA A 31 -4.07 -6.10 -16.21
N THR A 32 -4.70 -5.13 -15.54
CA THR A 32 -4.69 -3.73 -15.94
C THR A 32 -3.27 -3.14 -15.85
N ILE A 33 -2.59 -3.35 -14.72
CA ILE A 33 -1.20 -2.88 -14.52
C ILE A 33 -0.26 -3.55 -15.52
N GLU A 34 -0.37 -4.86 -15.70
CA GLU A 34 0.47 -5.62 -16.65
C GLU A 34 0.31 -5.10 -18.08
N ASN A 35 -0.95 -4.91 -18.52
CA ASN A 35 -1.21 -4.36 -19.85
C ASN A 35 -0.70 -2.92 -19.99
N TYR A 36 -0.90 -2.07 -18.98
CA TYR A 36 -0.39 -0.70 -19.00
C TYR A 36 1.13 -0.67 -19.06
N TRP A 37 1.81 -1.47 -18.24
CA TRP A 37 3.26 -1.56 -18.25
C TRP A 37 3.77 -2.00 -19.62
N ARG A 38 3.21 -3.09 -20.19
CA ARG A 38 3.65 -3.64 -21.48
C ARG A 38 3.40 -2.70 -22.66
N THR A 39 2.30 -1.95 -22.64
CA THR A 39 1.90 -1.12 -23.79
C THR A 39 2.33 0.34 -23.69
N ARG A 40 2.66 0.82 -22.49
CA ARG A 40 2.97 2.24 -22.24
C ARG A 40 4.32 2.47 -21.60
N ILE A 41 4.71 1.65 -20.61
CA ILE A 41 5.94 1.87 -19.84
C ILE A 41 7.13 1.18 -20.51
N GLN A 42 7.06 -0.12 -20.71
CA GLN A 42 8.14 -0.94 -21.27
C GLN A 42 8.69 -0.36 -22.59
N PRO A 43 7.87 0.02 -23.59
CA PRO A 43 8.37 0.56 -24.84
C PRO A 43 9.14 1.90 -24.70
N LEU A 44 8.95 2.64 -23.61
CA LEU A 44 9.69 3.88 -23.34
C LEU A 44 11.08 3.62 -22.77
N PHE A 45 11.27 2.54 -22.02
CA PHE A 45 12.53 2.22 -21.35
C PHE A 45 13.40 1.22 -22.11
N ASP A 46 12.81 0.30 -22.88
CA ASP A 46 13.56 -0.72 -23.62
C ASP A 46 14.67 -0.16 -24.54
N PRO A 47 14.50 0.99 -25.23
CA PRO A 47 15.59 1.61 -26.00
C PRO A 47 16.81 2.03 -25.16
N TYR A 48 16.67 2.13 -23.84
CA TYR A 48 17.66 2.60 -22.87
C TYR A 48 17.94 1.54 -21.79
N SER A 49 17.92 0.26 -22.18
CA SER A 49 18.07 -0.90 -21.28
C SER A 49 19.39 -0.92 -20.50
N ASP A 50 20.43 -0.23 -20.96
CA ASP A 50 21.68 -0.01 -20.25
C ASP A 50 21.49 0.77 -18.93
N ARG A 51 20.46 1.62 -18.86
CA ARG A 51 20.14 2.44 -17.68
C ARG A 51 18.85 2.03 -16.98
N TYR A 52 17.85 1.58 -17.73
CA TYR A 52 16.49 1.35 -17.23
C TYR A 52 16.05 -0.10 -17.39
N SER A 53 16.94 -1.06 -17.12
CA SER A 53 16.58 -2.48 -17.06
C SER A 53 16.00 -2.89 -15.70
N ASN A 54 16.38 -2.20 -14.63
CA ASN A 54 15.97 -2.53 -13.25
C ASN A 54 15.45 -1.28 -12.54
N TYR A 55 14.17 -1.29 -12.20
CA TYR A 55 13.51 -0.19 -11.50
C TYR A 55 12.30 -0.68 -10.71
N VAL A 56 11.81 0.17 -9.82
CA VAL A 56 10.50 0.08 -9.16
C VAL A 56 9.66 1.27 -9.65
N ILE A 57 8.38 1.05 -9.94
CA ILE A 57 7.48 2.13 -10.37
C ILE A 57 6.26 2.15 -9.47
N ASP A 58 5.93 3.32 -8.96
CA ASP A 58 4.67 3.55 -8.27
C ASP A 58 3.60 3.94 -9.29
N ILE A 59 2.52 3.18 -9.30
CA ILE A 59 1.40 3.35 -10.24
C ILE A 59 0.14 3.71 -9.45
N GLY A 60 -0.47 4.84 -9.81
CA GLY A 60 -1.80 5.21 -9.37
C GLY A 60 -2.86 4.56 -10.24
N LEU A 61 -3.91 4.01 -9.62
CA LEU A 61 -5.10 3.49 -10.30
C LEU A 61 -6.27 4.42 -10.04
N ILE A 62 -6.93 4.88 -11.10
CA ILE A 62 -8.11 5.73 -11.03
C ILE A 62 -9.29 4.93 -11.57
N GLU A 63 -10.26 4.65 -10.69
CA GLU A 63 -11.48 3.95 -11.09
C GLU A 63 -12.42 4.88 -11.86
N ASN A 64 -12.80 4.45 -13.07
CA ASN A 64 -13.88 5.04 -13.82
C ASN A 64 -15.20 4.34 -13.46
N LYS A 65 -15.98 4.94 -12.57
CA LYS A 65 -17.26 4.40 -12.06
C LYS A 65 -18.33 4.14 -13.13
N THR A 66 -18.22 4.77 -14.30
CA THR A 66 -19.18 4.56 -15.39
C THR A 66 -18.86 3.28 -16.17
N THR A 67 -17.57 2.96 -16.30
CA THR A 67 -17.12 1.80 -17.08
C THR A 67 -16.64 0.63 -16.21
N ASN A 68 -16.52 0.84 -14.89
CA ASN A 68 -15.89 -0.08 -13.93
C ASN A 68 -14.50 -0.54 -14.40
N ARG A 69 -13.73 0.39 -14.98
CA ARG A 69 -12.35 0.15 -15.42
C ARG A 69 -11.38 1.04 -14.65
N TYR A 70 -10.13 0.57 -14.56
CA TYR A 70 -9.04 1.34 -13.98
C TYR A 70 -8.20 1.99 -15.07
N ASP A 71 -7.98 3.28 -14.94
CA ASP A 71 -6.93 4.01 -15.67
C ASP A 71 -5.66 4.05 -14.81
N CYS A 72 -4.50 3.88 -15.45
CA CYS A 72 -3.20 3.88 -14.77
C CYS A 72 -2.44 5.19 -15.02
N ILE A 73 -1.79 5.69 -13.98
CA ILE A 73 -0.84 6.81 -14.05
C ILE A 73 0.47 6.44 -13.36
N VAL A 74 1.61 6.86 -13.92
CA VAL A 74 2.90 6.76 -13.23
C VAL A 74 3.00 7.90 -12.22
N ILE A 75 3.31 7.56 -10.96
CA ILE A 75 3.51 8.53 -9.87
C ILE A 75 5.00 8.80 -9.68
N GLU A 76 5.79 7.74 -9.56
CA GLU A 76 7.21 7.83 -9.25
C GLU A 76 7.99 6.67 -9.90
N LEU A 77 9.25 6.95 -10.26
CA LEU A 77 10.23 5.96 -10.70
C LEU A 77 11.35 5.89 -9.67
N ASN A 78 11.57 4.71 -9.12
CA ASN A 78 12.51 4.43 -8.06
C ASN A 78 13.60 3.44 -8.53
N PRO A 79 14.82 3.53 -7.98
CA PRO A 79 15.87 2.56 -8.28
C PRO A 79 15.48 1.16 -7.78
N PHE A 80 15.98 0.12 -8.44
CA PHE A 80 15.83 -1.27 -7.96
C PHE A 80 16.90 -1.58 -6.91
N GLU A 81 16.78 -0.93 -5.76
CA GLU A 81 17.76 -0.99 -4.68
C GLU A 81 17.07 -1.14 -3.32
N ARG A 82 17.81 -1.64 -2.32
CA ARG A 82 17.30 -1.86 -0.96
C ARG A 82 16.89 -0.56 -0.24
N THR A 83 17.28 0.59 -0.77
CA THR A 83 16.89 1.92 -0.30
C THR A 83 15.44 2.26 -0.67
N THR A 84 14.89 1.63 -1.71
CA THR A 84 13.47 1.74 -2.07
C THR A 84 12.65 0.79 -1.21
N HIS A 85 11.58 1.29 -0.60
CA HIS A 85 10.73 0.49 0.26
C HIS A 85 9.98 -0.59 -0.56
N PRO A 86 10.09 -1.89 -0.24
CA PRO A 86 9.52 -2.98 -1.04
C PRO A 86 8.02 -3.26 -0.77
N SER A 87 7.43 -2.53 0.17
CA SER A 87 6.03 -2.69 0.61
C SER A 87 5.75 -4.10 1.13
N LEU A 88 4.90 -4.91 0.47
CA LEU A 88 4.57 -6.28 0.91
C LEU A 88 5.59 -7.35 0.49
N PHE A 89 6.69 -6.94 -0.15
CA PHE A 89 7.83 -7.81 -0.43
C PHE A 89 8.99 -7.51 0.52
N ASP A 90 9.97 -8.41 0.56
CA ASP A 90 11.22 -8.27 1.30
C ASP A 90 12.39 -8.49 0.33
N TRP A 91 13.31 -7.52 0.26
CA TRP A 91 14.45 -7.55 -0.67
C TRP A 91 15.37 -8.78 -0.55
N ILE A 92 15.39 -9.41 0.63
CA ILE A 92 16.22 -10.59 0.91
C ILE A 92 15.41 -11.85 0.73
N LYS A 93 14.22 -11.93 1.35
CA LYS A 93 13.41 -13.16 1.35
C LYS A 93 12.74 -13.41 0.00
N ASP A 94 12.36 -12.36 -0.72
CA ASP A 94 11.66 -12.43 -2.00
C ASP A 94 12.59 -12.11 -3.19
N ALA A 95 13.91 -12.24 -3.01
CA ALA A 95 14.89 -11.86 -4.03
C ALA A 95 14.64 -12.55 -5.39
N ASP A 96 14.28 -13.84 -5.36
CA ASP A 96 13.99 -14.62 -6.56
C ASP A 96 12.74 -14.10 -7.29
N GLN A 97 11.67 -13.79 -6.55
CA GLN A 97 10.46 -13.20 -7.11
C GLN A 97 10.75 -11.81 -7.70
N LEU A 98 11.45 -10.94 -6.97
CA LEU A 98 11.74 -9.58 -7.40
C LEU A 98 12.63 -9.56 -8.65
N LYS A 99 13.55 -10.52 -8.78
CA LYS A 99 14.42 -10.67 -9.96
C LYS A 99 13.78 -11.42 -11.12
N GLY A 100 12.63 -12.08 -10.91
CA GLY A 100 11.89 -12.80 -11.94
C GLY A 100 12.30 -14.26 -12.11
N GLU A 101 13.06 -14.83 -11.18
CA GLU A 101 13.52 -16.23 -11.23
C GLU A 101 12.36 -17.24 -11.09
N THR A 102 11.21 -16.80 -10.56
CA THR A 102 9.99 -17.61 -10.45
C THR A 102 9.19 -17.71 -11.75
N ASN A 103 9.52 -16.90 -12.77
CA ASN A 103 8.81 -16.79 -14.05
C ASN A 103 7.30 -16.51 -13.95
N GLN A 104 6.83 -15.99 -12.83
CA GLN A 104 5.42 -15.60 -12.63
C GLN A 104 5.34 -14.20 -12.05
N LEU A 105 4.47 -13.37 -12.62
CA LEU A 105 4.11 -12.09 -12.01
C LEU A 105 3.31 -12.33 -10.73
N GLU A 106 3.80 -11.87 -9.59
CA GLU A 106 3.09 -11.95 -8.30
C GLU A 106 2.42 -10.61 -7.96
N ILE A 107 1.22 -10.66 -7.37
CA ILE A 107 0.56 -9.51 -6.75
C ILE A 107 0.30 -9.80 -5.28
N ARG A 108 0.73 -8.90 -4.38
CA ARG A 108 0.44 -8.97 -2.95
C ARG A 108 -0.43 -7.80 -2.51
N VAL A 109 -1.44 -8.11 -1.72
CA VAL A 109 -2.37 -7.15 -1.10
C VAL A 109 -2.44 -7.43 0.40
N GLN A 110 -2.67 -6.39 1.21
CA GLN A 110 -2.75 -6.56 2.66
C GLN A 110 -4.12 -7.17 3.01
N THR A 111 -4.11 -8.41 3.48
CA THR A 111 -5.32 -9.16 3.84
C THR A 111 -5.68 -9.04 5.32
N ASP A 112 -4.69 -8.73 6.15
CA ASP A 112 -4.83 -8.68 7.59
C ASP A 112 -4.98 -7.24 8.10
N TYR A 113 -5.68 -7.08 9.22
CA TYR A 113 -5.65 -5.83 9.95
C TYR A 113 -4.25 -5.60 10.54
N TYR A 114 -3.92 -4.34 10.81
CA TYR A 114 -2.68 -4.03 11.51
C TYR A 114 -2.68 -4.76 12.85
N PRO A 115 -1.66 -5.56 13.16
CA PRO A 115 -1.62 -6.35 14.39
C PRO A 115 -1.56 -5.40 15.59
N TYR A 116 -2.22 -5.78 16.69
CA TYR A 116 -2.24 -5.02 17.94
C TYR A 116 -2.80 -3.60 17.78
N ILE A 117 -3.78 -3.43 16.89
CA ILE A 117 -4.45 -2.15 16.72
C ILE A 117 -5.11 -1.70 18.03
N GLU A 118 -5.54 -2.66 18.84
CA GLU A 118 -6.05 -2.47 20.20
C GLU A 118 -5.03 -1.71 21.05
N ASP A 119 -3.80 -2.23 21.16
CA ASP A 119 -2.72 -1.63 21.96
C ASP A 119 -2.38 -0.21 21.49
N TYR A 120 -2.42 0.02 20.17
CA TYR A 120 -2.22 1.34 19.58
C TYR A 120 -3.33 2.32 19.95
N ILE A 121 -4.59 1.87 19.91
CA ILE A 121 -5.76 2.66 20.32
C ILE A 121 -5.66 2.99 21.81
N GLU A 122 -5.30 2.02 22.66
CA GLU A 122 -5.12 2.23 24.09
C GLU A 122 -4.04 3.28 24.38
N PHE A 123 -2.88 3.16 23.74
CA PHE A 123 -1.79 4.12 23.89
C PHE A 123 -2.21 5.55 23.47
N LEU A 124 -2.90 5.69 22.33
CA LEU A 124 -3.38 7.00 21.86
C LEU A 124 -4.38 7.64 22.82
N LEU A 125 -5.26 6.83 23.42
CA LEU A 125 -6.24 7.29 24.42
C LEU A 125 -5.55 7.67 25.74
N GLU A 126 -4.56 6.90 26.18
CA GLU A 126 -3.75 7.19 27.37
C GLU A 126 -2.99 8.52 27.22
N VAL A 127 -2.26 8.70 26.12
CA VAL A 127 -1.53 9.94 25.83
C VAL A 127 -2.47 11.14 25.82
N ASN A 128 -3.63 11.02 25.21
CA ASN A 128 -4.65 12.07 25.21
C ASN A 128 -5.13 12.40 26.62
N HIS A 129 -5.37 11.38 27.46
CA HIS A 129 -5.75 11.58 28.85
C HIS A 129 -4.67 12.33 29.63
N CYS A 130 -3.41 11.94 29.51
CA CYS A 130 -2.28 12.61 30.17
C CYS A 130 -2.15 14.08 29.75
N ILE A 131 -2.31 14.38 28.45
CA ILE A 131 -2.28 15.76 27.95
C ILE A 131 -3.40 16.59 28.61
N ARG A 132 -4.62 16.05 28.71
CA ARG A 132 -5.76 16.73 29.34
C ARG A 132 -5.52 17.02 30.83
N VAL A 133 -4.93 16.08 31.55
CA VAL A 133 -4.62 16.23 32.98
C VAL A 133 -3.55 17.31 33.20
N ASN A 134 -2.54 17.37 32.34
CA ASN A 134 -1.42 18.30 32.47
C ASN A 134 -1.73 19.73 31.99
N GLU A 135 -2.66 19.92 31.05
CA GLU A 135 -2.94 21.24 30.44
C GLU A 135 -4.02 22.08 31.16
N GLY A 136 -4.62 21.61 32.26
CA GLY A 136 -5.49 22.43 33.13
C GLY A 136 -6.70 23.05 32.41
N SER A 137 -7.66 22.21 32.02
CA SER A 137 -9.09 22.43 31.70
C SER A 137 -9.68 23.74 31.13
N SER A 138 -8.98 24.84 30.82
CA SER A 138 -9.70 26.11 30.55
C SER A 138 -10.01 26.40 29.09
N ASP A 139 -9.28 25.92 28.07
CA ASP A 139 -9.44 26.51 26.72
C ASP A 139 -9.25 25.57 25.51
N ARG A 140 -9.61 24.28 25.60
CA ARG A 140 -9.70 23.44 24.39
C ARG A 140 -11.06 22.76 24.24
N PRO A 141 -11.63 22.77 23.02
CA PRO A 141 -12.94 22.22 22.78
C PRO A 141 -12.97 20.72 23.11
N ASP A 142 -14.15 20.28 23.56
CA ASP A 142 -14.53 18.90 23.80
C ASP A 142 -13.79 17.91 22.89
N THR A 143 -13.31 16.83 23.51
CA THR A 143 -12.53 15.72 22.90
C THR A 143 -12.66 15.70 21.39
N LYS A 144 -11.56 16.03 20.69
CA LYS A 144 -11.57 16.06 19.22
C LYS A 144 -12.32 14.82 18.71
N PRO A 145 -13.24 14.95 17.75
CA PRO A 145 -14.21 13.90 17.41
C PRO A 145 -13.61 12.51 17.18
N TYR A 146 -12.36 12.44 16.72
CA TYR A 146 -11.66 11.17 16.53
C TYR A 146 -11.37 10.42 17.84
N PHE A 147 -11.20 11.07 19.00
CA PHE A 147 -11.02 10.35 20.27
C PHE A 147 -12.31 9.66 20.72
N MET A 148 -13.48 10.27 20.48
CA MET A 148 -14.77 9.61 20.70
C MET A 148 -14.92 8.35 19.83
N PHE A 149 -14.44 8.43 18.59
CA PHE A 149 -14.44 7.28 17.68
C PHE A 149 -13.47 6.17 18.15
N LEU A 150 -12.28 6.54 18.63
CA LEU A 150 -11.32 5.59 19.19
C LEU A 150 -11.86 4.89 20.45
N ASP A 151 -12.55 5.60 21.35
CA ASP A 151 -13.21 5.01 22.52
C ASP A 151 -14.32 4.01 22.12
N GLN A 152 -15.10 4.34 21.09
CA GLN A 152 -16.12 3.41 20.56
C GLN A 152 -15.49 2.15 19.97
N ILE A 153 -14.40 2.30 19.20
CA ILE A 153 -13.67 1.14 18.66
C ILE A 153 -13.11 0.29 19.80
N LYS A 154 -12.45 0.90 20.80
CA LYS A 154 -11.93 0.17 21.97
C LYS A 154 -13.01 -0.67 22.65
N THR A 155 -14.20 -0.09 22.81
CA THR A 155 -15.34 -0.78 23.43
C THR A 155 -15.79 -1.99 22.62
N GLN A 156 -15.82 -1.89 21.28
CA GLN A 156 -16.20 -2.99 20.39
C GLN A 156 -15.13 -4.09 20.28
N LEU A 157 -13.84 -3.74 20.41
CA LEU A 157 -12.74 -4.70 20.38
C LEU A 157 -12.57 -5.46 21.71
N SER A 158 -13.10 -4.91 22.82
CA SER A 158 -13.03 -5.53 24.16
C SER A 158 -14.22 -6.44 24.50
N SER A 159 -15.23 -6.54 23.62
CA SER A 159 -16.47 -7.31 23.79
C SER A 159 -16.48 -8.59 22.97
#